data_AF-A0A3N4LXJ1-F1
#
_entry.id   AF-A0A3N4LXJ1-F1
#
_cell.length_a   1.000
_cell.length_b   1.000
_cell.length_c   1.000
_cell.angle_alpha   90.00
_cell.angle_beta   90.00
_cell.angle_gamma   90.00
#
_symmetry.space_group_name_H-M   'P 1'
#
loop_
_entity.id
_entity.type
_entity.pdbx_description
1 polymer ?
#
loop_
_entity_poly.entity_id
_entity_poly.type
_entity_poly.pdbx_seq_one_letter_code
_entity_poly.pdbx_strand_id
1 'polypeptide(L)'
;MFRFNKTPDVLTLFHHPKSESSNQILSFLKGAQNPSTPPQGTTTTATPVKFDLDVVPAPQLPTPDQFKSIVDFLGGEAYAKKILRGISSFDEGVRALAEKEAKNLAEEGGVGVGTLHVELVRPILVDWNNGRVVVGGNEEDLKRLREEVKKLVETLPED
;
A
#
# COMPACT_ATOMS: atom_id res chain seq x y z
N MET A 1 -13.15 -10.62 32.14
CA MET A 1 -13.64 -9.90 30.94
C MET A 1 -12.48 -9.84 29.96
N PHE A 2 -12.48 -10.71 28.95
CA PHE A 2 -11.42 -10.72 27.94
C PHE A 2 -11.64 -9.51 27.05
N ARG A 3 -10.79 -8.49 27.21
CA ARG A 3 -10.68 -7.39 26.24
C ARG A 3 -9.96 -7.99 25.04
N PHE A 4 -10.69 -8.31 23.99
CA PHE A 4 -10.08 -8.64 22.72
C PHE A 4 -9.40 -7.36 22.23
N ASN A 5 -8.08 -7.27 22.39
CA ASN A 5 -7.30 -6.23 21.74
C ASN A 5 -7.55 -6.40 20.23
N LYS A 6 -8.25 -5.43 19.63
CA LYS A 6 -8.44 -5.35 18.19
C LYS A 6 -7.05 -5.44 17.56
N THR A 7 -6.85 -6.37 16.63
CA THR A 7 -5.59 -6.47 15.89
C THR A 7 -5.34 -5.12 15.21
N PRO A 8 -4.10 -4.58 15.28
CA PRO A 8 -3.79 -3.35 14.59
C PRO A 8 -4.06 -3.53 13.10
N ASP A 9 -4.64 -2.50 12.46
CA ASP A 9 -4.88 -2.52 11.03
C ASP A 9 -3.54 -2.57 10.29
N VAL A 10 -3.42 -3.47 9.30
CA VAL A 10 -2.20 -3.63 8.51
C VAL A 10 -2.35 -2.80 7.23
N LEU A 11 -1.48 -1.79 7.10
CA LEU A 11 -1.42 -0.90 5.95
C LEU A 11 -0.11 -1.15 5.20
N THR A 12 -0.21 -1.50 3.92
CA THR A 12 0.97 -1.63 3.04
C THR A 12 1.03 -0.45 2.08
N LEU A 13 2.14 0.29 2.11
CA LEU A 13 2.43 1.38 1.19
C LEU A 13 3.51 0.96 0.18
N PHE A 14 3.12 0.82 -1.08
CA PHE A 14 4.04 0.71 -2.20
C PHE A 14 4.50 2.11 -2.61
N HIS A 15 5.72 2.48 -2.24
CA HIS A 15 6.24 3.83 -2.46
C HIS A 15 7.38 3.84 -3.49
N HIS A 16 7.58 4.99 -4.14
CA HIS A 16 8.74 5.22 -5.02
C HIS A 16 9.60 6.35 -4.45
N PRO A 17 10.88 6.13 -4.11
CA PRO A 17 11.70 7.14 -3.43
C PRO A 17 11.93 8.41 -4.27
N LYS A 18 11.90 8.28 -5.61
CA LYS A 18 11.99 9.44 -6.53
C LYS A 18 10.67 10.18 -6.74
N SER A 19 9.56 9.71 -6.17
CA SER A 19 8.24 10.34 -6.30
C SER A 19 7.97 11.21 -5.07
N GLU A 20 7.78 12.51 -5.28
CA GLU A 20 7.47 13.44 -4.19
C GLU A 20 6.14 13.07 -3.50
N SER A 21 5.11 12.71 -4.27
CA SER A 21 3.82 12.25 -3.76
C SER A 21 3.96 11.04 -2.83
N SER A 22 4.82 10.08 -3.19
CA SER A 22 5.11 8.92 -2.34
C SER A 22 5.75 9.32 -1.01
N ASN A 23 6.71 10.24 -1.04
CA ASN A 23 7.42 10.71 0.15
C ASN A 23 6.50 11.50 1.09
N GLN A 24 5.58 12.30 0.54
CA GLN A 24 4.59 13.04 1.33
C GLN A 24 3.63 12.12 2.07
N ILE A 25 3.09 11.09 1.38
CA ILE A 25 2.19 10.11 2.01
C ILE A 25 2.92 9.28 3.08
N LEU A 26 4.14 8.84 2.79
CA LEU A 26 4.98 8.13 3.77
C LEU A 26 5.21 8.98 5.03
N SER A 27 5.52 10.27 4.86
CA SER A 27 5.74 11.20 5.98
C SER A 27 4.47 11.43 6.78
N PHE A 28 3.31 11.51 6.11
CA PHE A 28 2.01 11.65 6.76
C PHE A 28 1.67 10.42 7.60
N LEU A 29 1.78 9.21 7.03
CA LEU A 29 1.54 7.96 7.75
C LEU A 29 2.48 7.80 8.96
N LYS A 30 3.77 8.08 8.78
CA LYS A 30 4.74 8.04 9.89
C LYS A 30 4.42 9.07 10.98
N GLY A 31 4.01 10.28 10.59
CA GLY A 31 3.60 11.32 11.53
C GLY A 31 2.30 11.01 12.29
N ALA A 32 1.38 10.26 11.66
CA ALA A 32 0.17 9.79 12.30
C ALA A 32 0.42 8.64 13.29
N GLN A 33 1.35 7.74 12.97
CA GLN A 33 1.75 6.64 13.86
C GLN A 33 2.52 7.15 15.08
N ASN A 34 3.33 8.19 14.90
CA ASN A 34 4.09 8.85 15.96
C ASN A 34 3.74 10.34 16.00
N PRO A 35 2.56 10.72 16.55
CA PRO A 35 2.24 12.13 16.74
C PRO A 35 3.34 12.73 17.60
N SER A 36 4.15 13.61 17.01
CA SER A 36 5.15 14.36 17.76
C SER A 36 4.42 15.12 18.85
N THR A 37 4.86 14.93 20.10
CA THR A 37 4.33 15.44 21.35
C THR A 37 3.55 16.76 21.21
N PRO A 38 2.34 16.89 21.77
CA PRO A 38 1.56 18.13 21.63
C PRO A 38 2.38 19.34 22.11
N PRO A 39 2.36 20.48 21.37
CA PRO A 39 2.87 21.72 21.90
C PRO A 39 2.14 22.04 23.20
N GLN A 40 2.93 22.32 24.23
CA GLN A 40 2.50 22.64 25.59
C GLN A 40 1.35 23.66 25.54
N GLY A 41 0.11 23.23 25.85
CA GLY A 41 -1.04 24.13 25.99
C GLY A 41 -2.36 23.71 25.36
N THR A 42 -2.48 22.57 24.67
CA THR A 42 -3.78 22.07 24.18
C THR A 42 -4.07 20.67 24.74
N THR A 43 -5.21 20.53 25.43
CA THR A 43 -5.71 19.31 26.09
C THR A 43 -6.37 18.33 25.10
N THR A 44 -5.84 18.20 23.88
CA THR A 44 -6.23 17.12 22.98
C THR A 44 -5.09 16.12 22.95
N THR A 45 -5.20 15.08 23.78
CA THR A 45 -4.38 13.88 23.70
C THR A 45 -4.61 13.24 22.33
N ALA A 46 -3.83 13.62 21.32
CA ALA A 46 -3.78 12.89 20.06
C ALA A 46 -3.20 11.50 20.39
N THR A 47 -4.10 10.53 20.55
CA THR A 47 -3.73 9.15 20.81
C THR A 47 -2.96 8.61 19.61
N PRO A 48 -1.83 7.93 19.83
CA PRO A 48 -1.07 7.35 18.72
C PRO A 48 -1.93 6.30 18.05
N VAL A 49 -2.18 6.50 16.75
CA VAL A 49 -2.98 5.58 15.96
C VAL A 49 -2.18 4.29 15.76
N LYS A 50 -2.72 3.17 16.28
CA LYS A 50 -2.06 1.86 16.21
C LYS A 50 -2.43 1.14 14.91
N PHE A 51 -1.67 1.42 13.85
CA PHE A 51 -1.64 0.58 12.65
C PHE A 51 -0.21 0.09 12.41
N ASP A 52 -0.09 -1.06 11.74
CA ASP A 52 1.19 -1.59 11.28
C ASP A 52 1.43 -1.12 9.85
N LEU A 53 2.45 -0.28 9.67
CA LEU A 53 2.79 0.30 8.37
C LEU A 53 3.94 -0.48 7.73
N ASP A 54 3.59 -1.30 6.74
CA ASP A 54 4.57 -1.96 5.87
C ASP A 54 4.89 -1.05 4.68
N VAL A 55 6.17 -0.76 4.47
CA VAL A 55 6.63 0.14 3.42
C VAL A 55 7.44 -0.65 2.42
N VAL A 56 6.89 -0.81 1.21
CA VAL A 56 7.50 -1.58 0.11
C VAL A 56 8.14 -0.62 -0.90
N PRO A 57 9.46 -0.41 -0.84
CA PRO A 57 10.16 0.46 -1.78
C PRO A 57 10.27 -0.17 -3.18
N ALA A 58 10.29 0.68 -4.21
CA ALA A 58 10.70 0.25 -5.55
C ALA A 58 12.14 -0.33 -5.51
N PRO A 59 12.44 -1.43 -6.23
CA PRO A 59 11.67 -2.05 -7.30
C PRO A 59 10.76 -3.23 -6.87
N GLN A 60 10.55 -3.46 -5.57
CA GLN A 60 9.78 -4.63 -5.10
C GLN A 60 8.33 -4.58 -5.58
N LEU A 61 7.84 -5.67 -6.14
CA LEU A 61 6.48 -5.83 -6.65
C LEU A 61 5.63 -6.62 -5.63
N PRO A 62 4.30 -6.44 -5.60
CA PRO A 62 3.44 -7.29 -4.80
C PRO A 62 3.55 -8.74 -5.26
N THR A 63 3.36 -9.68 -4.34
CA THR A 63 3.23 -11.10 -4.71
C THR A 63 1.98 -11.30 -5.57
N PRO A 64 1.89 -12.39 -6.35
CA PRO A 64 0.71 -12.66 -7.18
C PRO A 64 -0.60 -12.67 -6.38
N ASP A 65 -0.59 -13.21 -5.18
CA ASP A 65 -1.78 -13.27 -4.33
C ASP A 65 -2.14 -11.92 -3.71
N GLN A 66 -1.13 -11.11 -3.35
CA GLN A 66 -1.35 -9.71 -2.96
C GLN A 66 -1.96 -8.92 -4.13
N PHE A 67 -1.46 -9.12 -5.35
CA PHE A 67 -2.01 -8.44 -6.53
C PHE A 67 -3.47 -8.80 -6.80
N LYS A 68 -3.84 -10.10 -6.74
CA LYS A 68 -5.23 -10.53 -6.86
C LYS A 68 -6.12 -9.82 -5.83
N SER A 69 -5.70 -9.83 -4.57
CA SER A 69 -6.44 -9.19 -3.47
C SER A 69 -6.60 -7.68 -3.67
N ILE A 70 -5.54 -6.99 -4.13
CA ILE A 70 -5.56 -5.56 -4.43
C ILE A 70 -6.55 -5.25 -5.55
N VAL A 71 -6.56 -6.07 -6.59
CA VAL A 71 -7.48 -5.91 -7.73
C VAL A 71 -8.93 -6.17 -7.30
N ASP A 72 -9.17 -7.17 -6.46
CA ASP A 72 -10.49 -7.47 -5.89
C ASP A 72 -11.01 -6.31 -5.03
N PHE A 73 -10.15 -5.72 -4.19
CA PHE A 73 -10.49 -4.54 -3.38
C PHE A 73 -10.86 -3.30 -4.21
N LEU A 74 -10.37 -3.19 -5.44
CA LEU A 74 -10.74 -2.11 -6.36
C LEU A 74 -12.06 -2.36 -7.09
N GLY A 75 -12.63 -3.56 -6.97
CA GLY A 75 -13.86 -3.96 -7.65
C GLY A 75 -13.65 -4.87 -8.86
N GLY A 76 -12.49 -5.55 -8.96
CA GLY A 76 -12.27 -6.65 -9.88
C GLY A 76 -11.24 -6.40 -11.00
N GLU A 77 -11.09 -7.38 -11.89
CA GLU A 77 -9.99 -7.49 -12.87
C GLU A 77 -9.82 -6.30 -13.82
N ALA A 78 -10.88 -5.50 -14.04
CA ALA A 78 -10.82 -4.30 -14.86
C ALA A 78 -9.77 -3.28 -14.36
N TYR A 79 -9.47 -3.30 -13.06
CA TYR A 79 -8.50 -2.41 -12.43
C TYR A 79 -7.05 -2.91 -12.49
N ALA A 80 -6.81 -4.14 -12.98
CA ALA A 80 -5.47 -4.71 -13.08
C ALA A 80 -4.48 -3.78 -13.81
N LYS A 81 -4.91 -3.20 -14.95
CA LYS A 81 -4.11 -2.26 -15.76
C LYS A 81 -3.86 -0.92 -15.07
N LYS A 82 -4.70 -0.53 -14.11
CA LYS A 82 -4.51 0.69 -13.31
C LYS A 82 -3.39 0.49 -12.27
N ILE A 83 -3.18 -0.74 -11.83
CA ILE A 83 -2.18 -1.10 -10.81
C ILE A 83 -0.85 -1.48 -11.43
N LEU A 84 -0.87 -2.34 -12.43
CA LEU A 84 0.32 -2.86 -13.07
C LEU A 84 0.31 -2.44 -14.54
N ARG A 85 1.33 -1.67 -14.95
CA ARG A 85 1.56 -1.27 -16.34
C ARG A 85 2.30 -2.37 -17.08
N GLY A 86 2.08 -2.46 -18.38
CA GLY A 86 2.72 -3.45 -19.25
C GLY A 86 1.98 -4.78 -19.36
N ILE A 87 0.75 -4.86 -18.84
CA ILE A 87 -0.11 -6.06 -18.92
C ILE A 87 -1.32 -5.81 -19.83
N SER A 88 -1.76 -6.85 -20.54
CA SER A 88 -2.95 -6.83 -21.39
C SER A 88 -4.17 -7.42 -20.69
N SER A 89 -3.97 -8.32 -19.73
CA SER A 89 -5.02 -8.94 -18.92
C SER A 89 -4.58 -9.16 -17.47
N PHE A 90 -5.54 -9.47 -16.60
CA PHE A 90 -5.29 -9.84 -15.21
C PHE A 90 -4.41 -11.09 -15.10
N ASP A 91 -4.72 -12.16 -15.84
CA ASP A 91 -3.90 -13.39 -15.87
C ASP A 91 -2.45 -13.12 -16.28
N GLU A 92 -2.23 -12.23 -17.24
CA GLU A 92 -0.88 -11.84 -17.67
C GLU A 92 -0.14 -11.11 -16.54
N GLY A 93 -0.82 -10.25 -15.78
CA GLY A 93 -0.26 -9.61 -14.60
C GLY A 93 0.10 -10.59 -13.50
N VAL A 94 -0.79 -11.52 -13.17
CA VAL A 94 -0.53 -12.58 -12.17
C VAL A 94 0.67 -13.42 -12.59
N ARG A 95 0.73 -13.83 -13.87
CA ARG A 95 1.85 -14.60 -14.41
C ARG A 95 3.16 -13.82 -14.37
N ALA A 96 3.15 -12.55 -14.79
CA ALA A 96 4.35 -11.71 -14.78
C ALA A 96 4.89 -11.52 -13.36
N LEU A 97 4.01 -11.34 -12.36
CA LEU A 97 4.41 -11.27 -10.95
C LEU A 97 4.96 -12.60 -10.44
N ALA A 98 4.33 -13.73 -10.80
CA ALA A 98 4.80 -15.06 -10.40
C ALA A 98 6.17 -15.38 -11.00
N GLU A 99 6.42 -15.00 -12.26
CA GLU A 99 7.72 -15.13 -12.91
C GLU A 99 8.77 -14.25 -12.23
N LYS A 100 8.43 -13.03 -11.83
CA LYS A 100 9.33 -12.12 -11.09
C LYS A 100 9.65 -12.63 -9.68
N GLU A 101 8.64 -13.14 -8.98
CA GLU A 101 8.81 -13.74 -7.65
C GLU A 101 9.68 -15.00 -7.74
N ALA A 102 9.37 -15.89 -8.68
CA ALA A 102 10.18 -17.08 -8.96
C ALA A 102 11.61 -16.71 -9.36
N LYS A 103 11.81 -15.64 -10.14
CA LYS A 103 13.14 -15.15 -10.48
C LYS A 103 13.86 -14.61 -9.25
N ASN A 104 13.23 -13.78 -8.43
CA ASN A 104 13.84 -13.26 -7.18
C ASN A 104 14.24 -14.40 -6.23
N LEU A 105 13.46 -15.49 -6.18
CA LEU A 105 13.79 -16.70 -5.45
C LEU A 105 14.90 -17.53 -6.13
N ALA A 106 14.98 -17.51 -7.45
CA ALA A 106 15.93 -18.25 -8.28
C ALA A 106 17.19 -17.46 -8.66
N GLU A 107 17.39 -16.23 -8.20
CA GLU A 107 18.63 -15.46 -8.42
C GLU A 107 19.83 -15.98 -7.59
N GLU A 108 19.78 -17.23 -7.11
CA GLU A 108 21.00 -18.06 -6.90
C GLU A 108 21.43 -18.88 -8.15
N GLY A 109 20.67 -18.90 -9.27
CA GLY A 109 21.11 -19.66 -10.44
C GLY A 109 20.16 -19.85 -11.65
N GLY A 110 19.16 -19.00 -11.88
CA GLY A 110 18.17 -19.24 -12.95
C GLY A 110 18.14 -18.18 -14.06
N VAL A 111 18.55 -18.54 -15.28
CA VAL A 111 18.32 -17.77 -16.51
C VAL A 111 16.82 -17.81 -16.85
N GLY A 112 16.09 -16.76 -16.47
CA GLY A 112 14.66 -16.62 -16.78
C GLY A 112 14.41 -15.90 -18.10
N VAL A 113 14.00 -16.65 -19.12
CA VAL A 113 13.41 -16.12 -20.37
C VAL A 113 11.97 -15.68 -20.07
N GLY A 114 11.73 -14.37 -20.03
CA GLY A 114 10.42 -13.76 -19.82
C GLY A 114 10.48 -12.23 -19.99
N THR A 115 10.16 -11.76 -21.19
CA THR A 115 10.32 -10.37 -21.69
C THR A 115 9.24 -9.40 -21.19
N LEU A 116 8.44 -9.77 -20.19
CA LEU A 116 7.37 -8.91 -19.69
C LEU A 116 7.92 -7.86 -18.73
N HIS A 117 8.06 -6.64 -19.25
CA HIS A 117 8.38 -5.45 -18.47
C HIS A 117 7.09 -4.93 -17.82
N VAL A 118 6.84 -5.39 -16.60
CA VAL A 118 5.75 -4.87 -15.77
C VAL A 118 6.25 -3.81 -14.80
N GLU A 119 5.47 -2.73 -14.65
CA GLU A 119 5.79 -1.62 -13.76
C GLU A 119 4.59 -1.32 -12.85
N LEU A 120 4.79 -1.40 -11.54
CA LEU A 120 3.75 -1.06 -10.56
C LEU A 120 3.55 0.46 -10.53
N VAL A 121 2.31 0.91 -10.65
CA VAL A 121 1.93 2.31 -10.43
C VAL A 121 2.19 2.66 -8.96
N ARG A 122 2.75 3.82 -8.68
CA ARG A 122 3.11 4.26 -7.32
C ARG A 122 2.77 5.73 -7.11
N PRO A 123 2.38 6.15 -5.89
CA PRO A 123 2.20 5.31 -4.70
C PRO A 123 0.91 4.48 -4.74
N ILE A 124 0.89 3.31 -4.07
CA ILE A 124 -0.34 2.56 -3.77
C ILE A 124 -0.39 2.32 -2.27
N LEU A 125 -1.51 2.67 -1.64
CA LEU A 125 -1.80 2.29 -0.27
C LEU A 125 -2.86 1.19 -0.28
N VAL A 126 -2.58 0.11 0.44
CA VAL A 126 -3.47 -1.04 0.61
C VAL A 126 -3.78 -1.18 2.09
N ASP A 127 -5.07 -1.17 2.42
CA ASP A 127 -5.61 -1.51 3.72
C ASP A 127 -6.21 -2.91 3.65
N TRP A 128 -5.48 -3.86 4.23
CA TRP A 128 -5.87 -5.27 4.23
C TRP A 128 -7.03 -5.57 5.17
N ASN A 129 -7.24 -4.75 6.20
CA ASN A 129 -8.27 -5.00 7.20
C ASN A 129 -9.64 -4.52 6.71
N ASN A 130 -9.69 -3.37 6.03
CA ASN A 130 -10.92 -2.82 5.48
C ASN A 130 -11.14 -3.18 4.00
N GLY A 131 -10.19 -3.86 3.36
CA GLY A 131 -10.24 -4.21 1.94
C GLY A 131 -10.29 -2.99 1.04
N ARG A 132 -9.49 -1.96 1.37
CA ARG A 132 -9.46 -0.69 0.63
C ARG A 132 -8.12 -0.51 -0.06
N VAL A 133 -8.16 -0.05 -1.30
CA VAL A 133 -6.96 0.28 -2.05
C VAL A 133 -7.10 1.68 -2.61
N VAL A 134 -6.05 2.48 -2.46
CA VAL A 134 -5.96 3.80 -3.07
C VAL A 134 -4.68 3.90 -3.88
N VAL A 135 -4.86 4.20 -5.17
CA VAL A 135 -3.77 4.30 -6.15
C VAL A 135 -3.47 5.76 -6.38
N GLY A 136 -2.32 6.28 -5.96
CA GLY A 136 -1.94 7.68 -6.09
C GLY A 136 -1.37 8.07 -7.46
N GLY A 137 -1.88 7.47 -8.55
CA GLY A 137 -1.37 7.70 -9.90
C GLY A 137 -1.64 9.10 -10.47
N ASN A 138 -2.59 9.85 -9.89
CA ASN A 138 -3.01 11.19 -10.32
C ASN A 138 -3.28 12.10 -9.10
N GLU A 139 -3.37 13.42 -9.30
CA GLU A 139 -3.61 14.40 -8.22
C GLU A 139 -4.93 14.18 -7.46
N GLU A 140 -6.01 13.82 -8.16
CA GLU A 140 -7.31 13.53 -7.53
C GLU A 140 -7.26 12.29 -6.64
N ASP A 141 -6.59 11.26 -7.15
CA ASP A 141 -6.34 10.00 -6.49
C ASP A 141 -5.43 10.20 -5.26
N LEU A 142 -4.45 11.11 -5.34
CA LEU A 142 -3.60 11.51 -4.22
C LEU A 142 -4.37 12.33 -3.17
N LYS A 143 -5.29 13.20 -3.58
CA LYS A 143 -6.17 13.92 -2.67
C LYS A 143 -7.09 12.96 -1.92
N ARG A 144 -7.69 12.00 -2.63
CA ARG A 144 -8.48 10.92 -2.03
C ARG A 144 -7.65 10.09 -1.07
N LEU A 145 -6.41 9.76 -1.43
CA LEU A 145 -5.48 9.05 -0.57
C LEU A 145 -5.24 9.82 0.73
N ARG A 146 -4.98 11.13 0.67
CA ARG A 146 -4.81 11.95 1.87
C ARG A 146 -6.06 11.97 2.75
N GLU A 147 -7.24 12.13 2.15
CA GLU A 147 -8.51 12.13 2.88
C GLU A 147 -8.81 10.77 3.51
N GLU A 148 -8.57 9.67 2.80
CA GLU A 148 -8.74 8.31 3.33
C GLU A 148 -7.73 8.04 4.44
N VAL A 149 -6.46 8.43 4.30
CA VAL A 149 -5.48 8.27 5.40
C VAL A 149 -5.88 9.14 6.60
N LYS A 150 -6.36 10.37 6.39
CA LYS A 150 -6.90 11.20 7.46
C LYS A 150 -8.10 10.53 8.14
N LYS A 151 -9.01 9.96 7.35
CA LYS A 151 -10.18 9.24 7.87
C LYS A 151 -9.78 7.97 8.60
N LEU A 152 -8.80 7.20 8.13
CA LEU A 152 -8.27 6.04 8.83
C LEU A 152 -7.72 6.46 10.19
N VAL A 153 -6.94 7.54 10.24
CA VAL A 153 -6.42 8.13 11.48
C VAL A 153 -7.56 8.59 12.41
N GLU A 154 -8.64 9.14 11.88
CA GLU A 154 -9.77 9.71 12.66
C GLU A 154 -10.83 8.66 13.07
N THR A 155 -10.97 7.56 12.33
CA THR A 155 -11.98 6.50 12.58
C THR A 155 -11.44 5.34 13.40
N LEU A 156 -10.14 5.32 13.68
CA LEU A 156 -9.55 4.35 14.59
C LEU A 156 -9.93 4.70 16.03
N PRO A 157 -10.48 3.74 16.80
CA PRO A 157 -11.05 4.02 18.11
C PRO A 157 -9.98 4.61 19.02
N GLU A 158 -10.27 5.79 19.56
CA GLU A 158 -9.60 6.35 20.74
C GLU A 158 -9.84 5.36 21.89
N ASP A 159 -8.82 4.58 22.28
CA ASP A 159 -8.84 3.81 23.53
C ASP A 159 -8.77 4.78 24.73
#